data_AF-A0A1M5PPI2-F1
#
_entry.id   AF-A0A1M5PPI2-F1
#
_cell.length_a   1.000
_cell.length_b   1.000
_cell.length_c   1.000
_cell.angle_alpha   90.00
_cell.angle_beta   90.00
_cell.angle_gamma   90.00
#
_symmetry.space_group_name_H-M   'P 1'
#
loop_
_entity.id
_entity.type
_entity.pdbx_description
1 polymer ?
#
loop_
_entity_poly.entity_id
_entity_poly.type
_entity_poly.pdbx_seq_one_letter_code
_entity_poly.pdbx_strand_id
1 'polypeptide(L)'
;MYRESRGERENRRRENFVPRDFRSKRHFMEIRNEVLDFFGVEKGREWLFWAQLDTLIEKSCLFTGEIRPKWLEEGLREFFPEREWQGVPQEIMDYAREEKMHFLIYKDNGVEKIQSEAFLFRLLVDTAYKLVFVHKPIREYKELQDNVLQFIEAKVPADLLNREEVVLRVQKFNRLYLPNLSADENALAAVFSPGVPVWEKIFEEAAEEYSKRRGLAAAEGQQKARVRDIKETGESKQEAVFMTVEEDTAGKIGHDAAGVKGPEEEIGKEEAEKDISRETDILLEKYETTISLLQEEIEEYKNECLDLKREIESLYAYAGQRYETAVKDIIFILNKPEYGHVLSQLFLFAYTGKEFSLEDIRLLLRNFFVALEKVGIKSSDTDRIGAKEVFKAEGIGIDFVVDRDVKEARQITGEIVMPGWKYKGKNIILPVVRVEE
;
A
#
# COMPACT_ATOMS: atom_id res chain seq x y z
N MET A 1 16.16 12.50 49.99
CA MET A 1 17.12 11.79 49.12
C MET A 1 16.74 10.32 49.08
N TYR A 2 16.01 9.88 48.06
CA TYR A 2 15.87 8.45 47.77
C TYR A 2 16.48 8.21 46.40
N ARG A 3 17.55 7.41 46.39
CA ARG A 3 18.18 6.82 45.20
C ARG A 3 17.24 5.73 44.71
N GLU A 4 16.46 6.00 43.67
CA GLU A 4 15.91 4.92 42.87
C GLU A 4 17.03 4.29 42.06
N SER A 5 17.09 2.96 42.12
CA SER A 5 18.18 2.16 41.61
C SER A 5 18.08 1.99 40.09
N ARG A 6 19.21 2.14 39.40
CA ARG A 6 19.34 2.12 37.93
C ARG A 6 18.77 0.85 37.27
N GLY A 7 18.54 -0.23 38.04
CA GLY A 7 17.99 -1.51 37.56
C GLY A 7 16.47 -1.54 37.38
N GLU A 8 15.70 -0.69 38.07
CA GLU A 8 14.22 -0.69 37.93
C GLU A 8 13.75 -0.01 36.63
N ARG A 9 14.57 0.88 36.05
CA ARG A 9 14.32 1.45 34.73
C ARG A 9 14.59 0.48 33.57
N GLU A 10 15.41 -0.55 33.77
CA GLU A 10 15.70 -1.55 32.74
C GLU A 10 14.68 -2.70 32.70
N ASN A 11 14.05 -3.03 33.84
CA ASN A 11 13.01 -4.06 33.86
C ASN A 11 11.69 -3.61 33.20
N ARG A 12 11.37 -2.32 33.14
CA ARG A 12 10.24 -1.82 32.31
C ARG A 12 10.54 -1.81 30.81
N ARG A 13 11.80 -1.95 30.40
CA ARG A 13 12.21 -1.98 28.97
C ARG A 13 12.23 -3.38 28.36
N ARG A 14 11.99 -4.42 29.18
CA ARG A 14 12.00 -5.84 28.77
C ARG A 14 10.65 -6.51 28.90
N GLU A 15 9.56 -5.76 29.02
CA GLU A 15 8.25 -6.31 28.72
C GLU A 15 8.19 -6.56 27.21
N ASN A 16 8.19 -7.85 26.87
CA ASN A 16 8.10 -8.43 25.54
C ASN A 16 7.33 -7.56 24.55
N PHE A 17 8.04 -7.10 23.51
CA PHE A 17 7.44 -6.58 22.29
C PHE A 17 6.78 -7.74 21.53
N VAL A 18 5.66 -8.23 22.06
CA VAL A 18 4.74 -9.07 21.33
C VAL A 18 4.06 -8.14 20.33
N PRO A 19 4.13 -8.41 19.00
CA PRO A 19 3.29 -7.70 18.05
C PRO A 19 1.84 -7.87 18.51
N ARG A 20 1.22 -6.80 19.03
CA ARG A 20 -0.17 -6.85 19.46
C ARG A 20 -1.01 -7.13 18.21
N ASP A 21 -1.93 -8.08 18.32
CA ASP A 21 -2.78 -8.48 17.22
C ASP A 21 -3.68 -7.31 16.80
N PHE A 22 -3.30 -6.62 15.71
CA PHE A 22 -3.83 -5.33 15.23
C PHE A 22 -5.27 -5.38 14.71
N ARG A 23 -6.02 -6.48 14.92
CA ARG A 23 -7.35 -6.71 14.34
C ARG A 23 -8.52 -6.62 15.31
N SER A 24 -8.30 -6.36 16.60
CA SER A 24 -9.42 -6.25 17.54
C SER A 24 -9.97 -4.80 17.59
N LYS A 25 -11.22 -4.60 17.15
CA LYS A 25 -11.98 -3.34 17.34
C LYS A 25 -12.05 -2.88 18.81
N ARG A 26 -11.81 -3.79 19.75
CA ARG A 26 -11.79 -3.56 21.19
C ARG A 26 -10.62 -2.65 21.60
N HIS A 27 -9.44 -2.88 21.02
CA HIS A 27 -8.23 -2.12 21.33
C HIS A 27 -8.31 -0.66 20.89
N PHE A 28 -8.99 -0.39 19.77
CA PHE A 28 -9.17 0.96 19.27
C PHE A 28 -10.04 1.83 20.19
N MET A 29 -11.17 1.29 20.67
CA MET A 29 -12.04 2.03 21.59
C MET A 29 -11.36 2.26 22.94
N GLU A 30 -10.51 1.32 23.38
CA GLU A 30 -9.67 1.48 24.57
C GLU A 30 -8.72 2.68 24.42
N ILE A 31 -7.94 2.77 23.33
CA ILE A 31 -7.01 3.89 23.09
C ILE A 31 -7.76 5.23 23.08
N ARG A 32 -8.94 5.30 22.43
CA ARG A 32 -9.70 6.55 22.39
C ARG A 32 -10.24 6.95 23.76
N ASN A 33 -10.70 5.99 24.56
CA ASN A 33 -11.15 6.27 25.91
C ASN A 33 -9.98 6.70 26.80
N GLU A 34 -8.82 6.04 26.70
CA GLU A 34 -7.61 6.41 27.43
C GLU A 34 -7.18 7.85 27.13
N VAL A 35 -7.21 8.27 25.85
CA VAL A 35 -6.92 9.66 25.48
C VAL A 35 -7.96 10.62 26.06
N LEU A 36 -9.26 10.32 25.93
CA LEU A 36 -10.32 11.19 26.48
C LEU A 36 -10.22 11.32 28.01
N ASP A 37 -9.98 10.21 28.70
CA ASP A 37 -9.79 10.14 30.14
C ASP A 37 -8.53 10.90 30.55
N PHE A 38 -7.43 10.73 29.80
CA PHE A 38 -6.18 11.47 30.02
C PHE A 38 -6.43 12.98 29.95
N PHE A 39 -7.21 13.45 28.98
CA PHE A 39 -7.55 14.87 28.82
C PHE A 39 -8.69 15.34 29.72
N GLY A 40 -9.42 14.45 30.39
CA GLY A 40 -10.59 14.79 31.19
C GLY A 40 -11.70 15.40 30.34
N VAL A 41 -11.88 14.92 29.11
CA VAL A 41 -12.83 15.49 28.15
C VAL A 41 -14.25 15.21 28.61
N GLU A 42 -15.05 16.27 28.73
CA GLU A 42 -16.45 16.15 29.11
C GLU A 42 -17.26 15.40 28.05
N LYS A 43 -18.19 14.58 28.51
CA LYS A 43 -19.11 13.85 27.63
C LYS A 43 -19.95 14.83 26.81
N GLY A 44 -20.02 14.62 25.49
CA GLY A 44 -20.64 15.52 24.53
C GLY A 44 -19.69 16.54 23.89
N ARG A 45 -18.45 16.67 24.37
CA ARG A 45 -17.40 17.51 23.77
C ARG A 45 -16.28 16.71 23.11
N GLU A 46 -16.41 15.38 23.04
CA GLU A 46 -15.37 14.51 22.48
C GLU A 46 -15.09 14.87 21.02
N TRP A 47 -16.11 15.18 20.24
CA TRP A 47 -15.98 15.51 18.82
C TRP A 47 -15.07 16.72 18.58
N LEU A 48 -15.18 17.76 19.43
CA LEU A 48 -14.40 18.97 19.34
C LEU A 48 -12.94 18.69 19.69
N PHE A 49 -12.73 17.91 20.76
CA PHE A 49 -11.40 17.45 21.15
C PHE A 49 -10.72 16.65 20.03
N TRP A 50 -11.43 15.69 19.41
CA TRP A 50 -10.88 14.89 18.31
C TRP A 50 -10.57 15.75 17.09
N ALA A 51 -11.43 16.72 16.75
CA ALA A 51 -11.17 17.64 15.65
C ALA A 51 -9.91 18.49 15.90
N GLN A 52 -9.72 19.00 17.12
CA GLN A 52 -8.55 19.77 17.51
C GLN A 52 -7.28 18.92 17.47
N LEU A 53 -7.32 17.72 18.05
CA LEU A 53 -6.18 16.81 18.07
C LEU A 53 -5.78 16.37 16.66
N ASP A 54 -6.75 16.03 15.81
CA ASP A 54 -6.48 15.61 14.44
C ASP A 54 -5.91 16.75 13.61
N THR A 55 -6.49 17.94 13.72
CA THR A 55 -5.97 19.13 13.04
C THR A 55 -4.55 19.44 13.48
N LEU A 56 -4.28 19.31 14.78
CA LEU A 56 -2.95 19.48 15.34
C LEU A 56 -1.95 18.46 14.75
N ILE A 57 -2.27 17.17 14.81
CA ILE A 57 -1.39 16.10 14.29
C ILE A 57 -1.10 16.36 12.82
N GLU A 58 -2.13 16.60 12.02
CA GLU A 58 -2.05 16.71 10.57
C GLU A 58 -1.34 17.99 10.11
N LYS A 59 -1.54 19.13 10.78
CA LYS A 59 -0.76 20.35 10.53
C LYS A 59 0.72 20.15 10.81
N SER A 60 1.00 19.46 11.91
CA SER A 60 2.36 19.28 12.37
C SER A 60 3.11 18.22 11.55
N CYS A 61 2.41 17.52 10.65
CA CYS A 61 3.01 16.69 9.60
C CYS A 61 3.79 17.50 8.55
N LEU A 62 3.69 18.83 8.50
CA LEU A 62 4.51 19.65 7.60
C LEU A 62 5.59 20.49 8.30
N PHE A 63 5.59 20.54 9.64
CA PHE A 63 6.50 21.42 10.38
C PHE A 63 7.56 20.64 11.17
N THR A 64 8.81 21.05 10.93
CA THR A 64 10.08 20.65 11.53
C THR A 64 10.65 19.29 11.09
N GLY A 65 11.82 19.35 10.43
CA GLY A 65 12.70 18.20 10.16
C GLY A 65 13.39 17.67 11.41
N GLU A 66 12.71 17.68 12.56
CA GLU A 66 13.23 17.20 13.83
C GLU A 66 12.77 15.75 14.09
N ILE A 67 13.72 14.92 14.54
CA ILE A 67 13.57 13.47 14.79
C ILE A 67 12.75 13.18 16.08
N ARG A 68 12.37 14.21 16.85
CA ARG A 68 11.49 14.07 18.02
C ARG A 68 10.12 14.69 17.72
N PRO A 69 9.03 14.23 18.35
CA PRO A 69 7.72 14.86 18.23
C PRO A 69 7.67 16.17 19.04
N LYS A 70 8.75 16.97 19.04
CA LYS A 70 8.79 18.32 19.60
C LYS A 70 7.75 19.21 18.92
N TRP A 71 7.54 19.03 17.62
CA TRP A 71 6.46 19.69 16.89
C TRP A 71 5.08 19.38 17.48
N LEU A 72 4.85 18.12 17.89
CA LEU A 72 3.58 17.73 18.48
C LEU A 72 3.47 18.25 19.91
N GLU A 73 4.56 18.27 20.65
CA GLU A 73 4.62 18.87 21.99
C GLU A 73 4.34 20.39 21.94
N GLU A 74 4.94 21.11 21.01
CA GLU A 74 4.72 22.55 20.79
C GLU A 74 3.28 22.85 20.40
N GLY A 75 2.71 22.08 19.47
CA GLY A 75 1.32 22.26 19.10
C GLY A 75 0.34 21.78 20.16
N LEU A 76 0.68 20.77 20.99
CA LEU A 76 -0.12 20.43 22.18
C LEU A 76 -0.14 21.59 23.19
N ARG A 77 0.98 22.30 23.37
CA ARG A 77 1.03 23.53 24.19
C ARG A 77 0.17 24.65 23.61
N GLU A 78 0.11 24.77 22.29
CA GLU A 78 -0.71 25.79 21.61
C GLU A 78 -2.22 25.48 21.72
N PHE A 79 -2.61 24.24 21.44
CA PHE A 79 -4.02 23.83 21.40
C PHE A 79 -4.59 23.54 22.80
N PHE A 80 -3.73 23.18 23.76
CA PHE A 80 -4.11 22.83 25.12
C PHE A 80 -3.17 23.54 26.13
N PRO A 81 -3.23 24.89 26.20
CA PRO A 81 -2.29 25.71 26.98
C PRO A 81 -2.44 25.55 28.49
N GLU A 82 -3.61 25.10 28.94
CA GLU A 82 -3.96 24.90 30.36
C GLU A 82 -3.17 23.76 31.02
N ARG A 83 -2.42 22.96 30.25
CA ARG A 83 -1.63 21.83 30.75
C ARG A 83 -0.13 22.09 30.66
N GLU A 84 0.59 21.62 31.68
CA GLU A 84 2.04 21.53 31.61
C GLU A 84 2.45 20.25 30.86
N TRP A 85 3.24 20.43 29.80
CA TRP A 85 3.69 19.34 28.93
C TRP A 85 5.14 18.98 29.23
N GLN A 86 5.40 17.71 29.55
CA GLN A 86 6.74 17.13 29.65
C GLN A 86 6.91 16.08 28.56
N GLY A 87 6.93 16.53 27.30
CA GLY A 87 6.87 15.64 26.13
C GLY A 87 5.45 15.27 25.70
N VAL A 88 5.36 14.44 24.66
CA VAL A 88 4.09 13.93 24.13
C VAL A 88 3.65 12.68 24.92
N PRO A 89 2.43 12.65 25.48
CA PRO A 89 1.87 11.47 26.13
C PRO A 89 1.85 10.23 25.23
N GLN A 90 2.00 9.06 25.83
CA GLN A 90 2.04 7.79 25.10
C GLN A 90 0.70 7.50 24.42
N GLU A 91 -0.40 7.85 25.06
CA GLU A 91 -1.77 7.68 24.58
C GLU A 91 -2.01 8.45 23.27
N ILE A 92 -1.45 9.66 23.17
CA ILE A 92 -1.51 10.47 21.94
C ILE A 92 -0.64 9.86 20.84
N MET A 93 0.54 9.35 21.19
CA MET A 93 1.43 8.68 20.24
C MET A 93 0.81 7.40 19.71
N ASP A 94 0.14 6.62 20.57
CA ASP A 94 -0.55 5.40 20.18
C ASP A 94 -1.75 5.72 19.29
N TYR A 95 -2.54 6.74 19.63
CA TYR A 95 -3.60 7.25 18.76
C TYR A 95 -3.07 7.68 17.38
N ALA A 96 -2.00 8.49 17.35
CA ALA A 96 -1.42 8.98 16.10
C ALA A 96 -0.87 7.83 15.23
N ARG A 97 -0.28 6.80 15.84
CA ARG A 97 0.19 5.60 15.14
C ARG A 97 -0.96 4.77 14.60
N GLU A 98 -2.04 4.60 15.33
CA GLU A 98 -3.13 3.72 14.90
C GLU A 98 -4.05 4.41 13.87
N GLU A 99 -4.38 5.69 14.06
CA GLU A 99 -5.39 6.38 13.23
C GLU A 99 -4.80 7.38 12.23
N LYS A 100 -3.61 7.93 12.49
CA LYS A 100 -3.05 9.05 11.71
C LYS A 100 -1.69 8.72 11.09
N MET A 101 -1.36 7.42 10.99
CA MET A 101 -0.08 6.96 10.44
C MET A 101 0.19 7.48 9.03
N HIS A 102 -0.85 7.59 8.19
CA HIS A 102 -0.71 8.08 6.81
C HIS A 102 -0.16 9.50 6.74
N PHE A 103 -0.55 10.38 7.68
CA PHE A 103 -0.01 11.73 7.75
C PHE A 103 1.44 11.76 8.29
N LEU A 104 1.76 10.88 9.25
CA LEU A 104 3.13 10.74 9.76
C LEU A 104 4.10 10.24 8.67
N ILE A 105 3.70 9.21 7.91
CA ILE A 105 4.51 8.67 6.81
C ILE A 105 4.67 9.71 5.70
N TYR A 106 3.62 10.46 5.38
CA TYR A 106 3.66 11.53 4.39
C TYR A 106 4.69 12.60 4.77
N LYS A 107 4.79 13.00 6.05
CA LYS A 107 5.82 13.93 6.54
C LYS A 107 7.24 13.48 6.18
N ASP A 108 7.55 12.23 6.48
CA ASP A 108 8.93 11.73 6.40
C ASP A 108 9.35 11.37 4.96
N ASN A 109 8.39 10.93 4.15
CA ASN A 109 8.68 10.32 2.86
C ASN A 109 8.19 11.14 1.65
N GLY A 110 7.21 12.03 1.83
CA GLY A 110 6.48 12.68 0.73
C GLY A 110 5.54 11.71 0.01
N VAL A 111 4.58 12.24 -0.78
CA VAL A 111 3.55 11.42 -1.44
C VAL A 111 4.15 10.39 -2.41
N GLU A 112 5.20 10.78 -3.15
CA GLU A 112 5.81 9.99 -4.21
C GLU A 112 6.39 8.67 -3.70
N LYS A 113 6.83 8.63 -2.44
CA LYS A 113 7.43 7.46 -1.81
C LYS A 113 6.42 6.56 -1.11
N ILE A 114 5.16 6.99 -0.93
CA ILE A 114 4.12 6.17 -0.29
C ILE A 114 3.71 5.08 -1.27
N GLN A 115 4.13 3.83 -1.09
CA GLN A 115 3.84 2.76 -2.05
C GLN A 115 2.40 2.19 -1.97
N SER A 116 1.74 2.32 -0.83
CA SER A 116 0.42 1.71 -0.65
C SER A 116 -0.70 2.60 -1.15
N GLU A 117 -1.46 2.08 -2.13
CA GLU A 117 -2.65 2.75 -2.66
C GLU A 117 -3.71 3.00 -1.57
N ALA A 118 -3.92 2.04 -0.66
CA ALA A 118 -4.88 2.19 0.44
C ALA A 118 -4.51 3.35 1.38
N PHE A 119 -3.21 3.65 1.55
CA PHE A 119 -2.76 4.80 2.31
C PHE A 119 -3.05 6.12 1.58
N LEU A 120 -2.77 6.18 0.27
CA LEU A 120 -3.09 7.35 -0.56
C LEU A 120 -4.59 7.63 -0.57
N PHE A 121 -5.41 6.59 -0.74
CA PHE A 121 -6.86 6.70 -0.70
C PHE A 121 -7.36 7.22 0.66
N ARG A 122 -6.80 6.72 1.76
CA ARG A 122 -7.13 7.22 3.11
C ARG A 122 -6.84 8.70 3.22
N LEU A 123 -5.63 9.11 2.88
CA LEU A 123 -5.16 10.49 2.93
C LEU A 123 -6.06 11.42 2.08
N LEU A 124 -6.43 10.97 0.88
CA LEU A 124 -7.34 11.67 -0.03
C LEU A 124 -8.72 11.90 0.59
N VAL A 125 -9.36 10.86 1.13
CA VAL A 125 -10.71 10.99 1.70
C VAL A 125 -10.71 11.83 2.99
N ASP A 126 -9.68 11.65 3.83
CA ASP A 126 -9.52 12.39 5.10
C ASP A 126 -9.35 13.90 4.87
N THR A 127 -8.57 14.28 3.86
CA THR A 127 -8.34 15.69 3.49
C THR A 127 -9.55 16.29 2.77
N ALA A 128 -10.14 15.56 1.82
CA ALA A 128 -11.36 15.98 1.13
C ALA A 128 -12.51 16.26 2.10
N TYR A 129 -12.71 15.39 3.10
CA TYR A 129 -13.74 15.58 4.12
C TYR A 129 -13.60 16.93 4.83
N LYS A 130 -12.39 17.26 5.31
CA LYS A 130 -12.13 18.50 6.06
C LYS A 130 -12.22 19.74 5.18
N LEU A 131 -11.71 19.66 3.94
CA LEU A 131 -11.80 20.76 2.97
C LEU A 131 -13.26 21.07 2.60
N VAL A 132 -14.04 20.04 2.29
CA VAL A 132 -15.48 20.20 2.01
C VAL A 132 -16.20 20.80 3.20
N PHE A 133 -15.87 20.35 4.41
CA PHE A 133 -16.46 20.87 5.63
C PHE A 133 -16.21 22.37 5.83
N VAL A 134 -14.99 22.84 5.56
CA VAL A 134 -14.65 24.28 5.70
C VAL A 134 -15.25 25.13 4.59
N HIS A 135 -15.31 24.61 3.36
CA HIS A 135 -15.69 25.41 2.19
C HIS A 135 -17.18 25.39 1.85
N LYS A 136 -17.93 24.38 2.30
CA LYS A 136 -19.35 24.24 2.00
C LYS A 136 -20.17 24.24 3.29
N PRO A 137 -21.24 25.04 3.38
CA PRO A 137 -22.22 24.87 4.45
C PRO A 137 -22.86 23.50 4.33
N ILE A 138 -23.08 22.83 5.45
CA ILE A 138 -23.68 21.50 5.51
C ILE A 138 -25.06 21.66 6.15
N ARG A 139 -26.06 20.96 5.62
CA ARG A 139 -27.40 20.94 6.24
C ARG A 139 -27.80 19.53 6.63
N GLU A 140 -27.25 18.53 5.95
CA GLU A 140 -27.53 17.12 6.18
C GLU A 140 -26.28 16.24 5.93
N TYR A 141 -26.18 15.10 6.63
CA TYR A 141 -25.05 14.16 6.46
C TYR A 141 -24.90 13.66 5.02
N LYS A 142 -26.01 13.46 4.31
CA LYS A 142 -26.01 12.98 2.93
C LYS A 142 -25.42 14.02 1.99
N GLU A 143 -25.77 15.29 2.19
CA GLU A 143 -25.21 16.41 1.44
C GLU A 143 -23.68 16.48 1.61
N LEU A 144 -23.17 16.28 2.83
CA LEU A 144 -21.73 16.20 3.07
C LEU A 144 -21.07 15.04 2.32
N GLN A 145 -21.67 13.85 2.34
CA GLN A 145 -21.18 12.69 1.58
C GLN A 145 -21.11 12.96 0.09
N ASP A 146 -22.19 13.48 -0.48
CA ASP A 146 -22.28 13.81 -1.90
C ASP A 146 -21.26 14.91 -2.27
N ASN A 147 -21.09 15.91 -1.40
CA ASN A 147 -20.11 16.96 -1.60
C ASN A 147 -18.65 16.45 -1.55
N VAL A 148 -18.33 15.51 -0.65
CA VAL A 148 -16.99 14.90 -0.58
C VAL A 148 -16.70 14.05 -1.80
N LEU A 149 -17.67 13.24 -2.23
CA LEU A 149 -17.56 12.45 -3.46
C LEU A 149 -17.30 13.37 -4.67
N GLN A 150 -18.13 14.39 -4.86
CA GLN A 150 -17.96 15.35 -5.95
C GLN A 150 -16.60 16.08 -5.90
N PHE A 151 -16.14 16.41 -4.69
CA PHE A 151 -14.85 17.08 -4.51
C PHE A 151 -13.68 16.19 -4.94
N ILE A 152 -13.72 14.90 -4.59
CA ILE A 152 -12.73 13.93 -5.02
C ILE A 152 -12.81 13.70 -6.53
N GLU A 153 -14.02 13.52 -7.07
CA GLU A 153 -14.26 13.24 -8.49
C GLU A 153 -13.84 14.40 -9.41
N ALA A 154 -13.75 15.62 -8.89
CA ALA A 154 -13.20 16.75 -9.63
C ALA A 154 -11.70 16.62 -9.96
N LYS A 155 -10.97 15.74 -9.24
CA LYS A 155 -9.53 15.54 -9.39
C LYS A 155 -9.16 14.09 -9.71
N VAL A 156 -9.96 13.13 -9.28
CA VAL A 156 -9.76 11.69 -9.53
C VAL A 156 -10.89 11.20 -10.44
N PRO A 157 -10.59 10.61 -11.61
CA PRO A 157 -11.62 10.06 -12.50
C PRO A 157 -12.54 9.08 -11.77
N ALA A 158 -13.86 9.20 -12.00
CA ALA A 158 -14.87 8.46 -11.26
C ALA A 158 -14.76 6.93 -11.44
N ASP A 159 -14.23 6.46 -12.57
CA ASP A 159 -13.96 5.06 -12.86
C ASP A 159 -12.79 4.47 -12.05
N LEU A 160 -11.92 5.33 -11.52
CA LEU A 160 -10.78 4.92 -10.69
C LEU A 160 -11.10 4.95 -9.19
N LEU A 161 -12.28 5.46 -8.81
CA LEU A 161 -12.65 5.71 -7.42
C LEU A 161 -13.58 4.62 -6.87
N ASN A 162 -13.20 4.03 -5.73
CA ASN A 162 -14.11 3.17 -4.98
C ASN A 162 -15.12 4.01 -4.18
N ARG A 163 -16.26 4.35 -4.80
CA ARG A 163 -17.31 5.17 -4.20
C ARG A 163 -17.86 4.62 -2.88
N GLU A 164 -18.04 3.30 -2.79
CA GLU A 164 -18.55 2.66 -1.57
C GLU A 164 -17.59 2.86 -0.40
N GLU A 165 -16.29 2.74 -0.63
CA GLU A 165 -15.29 2.96 0.42
C GLU A 165 -15.23 4.44 0.84
N VAL A 166 -15.39 5.39 -0.09
CA VAL A 166 -15.50 6.82 0.25
C VAL A 166 -16.69 7.03 1.19
N VAL A 167 -17.88 6.53 0.83
CA VAL A 167 -19.09 6.67 1.64
C VAL A 167 -18.91 6.09 3.03
N LEU A 168 -18.37 4.88 3.15
CA LEU A 168 -18.11 4.23 4.44
C LEU A 168 -17.17 5.05 5.32
N ARG A 169 -16.14 5.67 4.73
CA ARG A 169 -15.20 6.53 5.46
C ARG A 169 -15.82 7.85 5.89
N VAL A 170 -16.57 8.51 5.03
CA VAL A 170 -17.30 9.74 5.39
C VAL A 170 -18.29 9.46 6.52
N GLN A 171 -18.99 8.31 6.50
CA GLN A 171 -19.84 7.90 7.62
C GLN A 171 -19.06 7.73 8.93
N LYS A 172 -17.82 7.21 8.89
CA LYS A 172 -16.94 7.14 10.07
C LYS A 172 -16.63 8.54 10.61
N PHE A 173 -16.31 9.50 9.74
CA PHE A 173 -16.04 10.88 10.16
C PHE A 173 -17.26 11.61 10.69
N ASN A 174 -18.44 11.40 10.08
CA ASN A 174 -19.69 11.93 10.59
C ASN A 174 -19.92 11.47 12.04
N ARG A 175 -19.75 10.17 12.33
CA ARG A 175 -19.87 9.66 13.71
C ARG A 175 -18.83 10.22 14.67
N LEU A 176 -17.68 10.63 14.17
CA LEU A 176 -16.56 11.14 14.97
C LEU A 176 -16.73 12.62 15.32
N TYR A 177 -16.98 13.45 14.31
CA TYR A 177 -16.97 14.91 14.45
C TYR A 177 -18.35 15.54 14.51
N LEU A 178 -19.37 14.82 14.04
CA LEU A 178 -20.75 15.31 13.96
C LEU A 178 -21.67 14.28 14.63
N PRO A 179 -21.57 14.05 15.95
CA PRO A 179 -22.57 13.25 16.63
C PRO A 179 -23.96 13.92 16.58
N ASN A 180 -24.00 15.27 16.52
CA ASN A 180 -25.21 16.07 16.38
C ASN A 180 -25.00 17.18 15.34
N LEU A 181 -25.77 17.15 14.24
CA LEU A 181 -25.53 18.01 13.08
C LEU A 181 -25.80 19.52 13.33
N SER A 182 -26.64 19.87 14.32
CA SER A 182 -27.28 21.19 14.37
C SER A 182 -26.63 22.25 15.26
N ALA A 183 -25.66 21.92 16.12
CA ALA A 183 -25.13 22.85 17.12
C ALA A 183 -23.71 23.36 16.84
N ASP A 184 -22.95 22.65 16.01
CA ASP A 184 -21.49 22.63 16.17
C ASP A 184 -20.69 22.84 14.87
N GLU A 185 -21.36 23.11 13.75
CA GLU A 185 -20.71 23.26 12.44
C GLU A 185 -19.72 24.43 12.39
N ASN A 186 -20.11 25.59 12.93
CA ASN A 186 -19.24 26.77 12.97
C ASN A 186 -18.00 26.55 13.84
N ALA A 187 -18.15 25.80 14.93
CA ALA A 187 -17.04 25.47 15.81
C ALA A 187 -16.07 24.49 15.13
N LEU A 188 -16.60 23.46 14.46
CA LEU A 188 -15.78 22.51 13.71
C LEU A 188 -15.07 23.17 12.51
N ALA A 189 -15.76 24.04 11.77
CA ALA A 189 -15.17 24.79 10.67
C ALA A 189 -14.05 25.74 11.17
N ALA A 190 -14.23 26.36 12.34
CA ALA A 190 -13.19 27.18 12.96
C ALA A 190 -11.97 26.36 13.38
N VAL A 191 -12.16 25.12 13.86
CA VAL A 191 -11.06 24.21 14.20
C VAL A 191 -10.31 23.75 12.95
N PHE A 192 -11.02 23.44 11.86
CA PHE A 192 -10.44 22.95 10.62
C PHE A 192 -9.81 24.05 9.75
N SER A 193 -10.37 25.26 9.76
CA SER A 193 -9.94 26.38 8.90
C SER A 193 -8.41 26.62 8.92
N PRO A 194 -7.72 26.60 10.07
CA PRO A 194 -6.27 26.76 10.10
C PRO A 194 -5.49 25.68 9.33
N GLY A 195 -6.05 24.49 9.13
CA GLY A 195 -5.43 23.35 8.44
C GLY A 195 -5.58 23.37 6.92
N VAL A 196 -6.46 24.23 6.37
CA VAL A 196 -6.80 24.24 4.94
C VAL A 196 -5.58 24.31 4.01
N PRO A 197 -4.60 25.22 4.19
CA PRO A 197 -3.48 25.32 3.25
C PRO A 197 -2.62 24.04 3.20
N VAL A 198 -2.55 23.32 4.33
CA VAL A 198 -1.83 22.05 4.44
C VAL A 198 -2.58 20.95 3.70
N TRP A 199 -3.89 20.86 3.93
CA TRP A 199 -4.71 19.81 3.34
C TRP A 199 -4.95 19.99 1.85
N GLU A 200 -5.05 21.23 1.34
CA GLU A 200 -5.13 21.49 -0.10
C GLU A 200 -3.92 20.90 -0.82
N LYS A 201 -2.71 21.20 -0.33
CA LYS A 201 -1.46 20.66 -0.89
C LYS A 201 -1.43 19.13 -0.83
N ILE A 202 -1.72 18.55 0.34
CA ILE A 202 -1.73 17.09 0.52
C ILE A 202 -2.75 16.44 -0.41
N PHE A 203 -3.93 17.03 -0.54
CA PHE A 203 -5.01 16.51 -1.36
C PHE A 203 -4.62 16.52 -2.84
N GLU A 204 -4.05 17.62 -3.35
CA GLU A 204 -3.59 17.71 -4.73
C GLU A 204 -2.54 16.66 -5.05
N GLU A 205 -1.50 16.58 -4.21
CA GLU A 205 -0.41 15.60 -4.35
C GLU A 205 -0.93 14.15 -4.28
N ALA A 206 -1.83 13.85 -3.33
CA ALA A 206 -2.42 12.52 -3.18
C ALA A 206 -3.34 12.15 -4.35
N ALA A 207 -4.15 13.09 -4.85
CA ALA A 207 -5.06 12.88 -5.96
C ALA A 207 -4.30 12.58 -7.27
N GLU A 208 -3.22 13.33 -7.53
CA GLU A 208 -2.38 13.13 -8.70
C GLU A 208 -1.70 11.75 -8.66
N GLU A 209 -1.04 11.42 -7.56
CA GLU A 209 -0.32 10.15 -7.42
C GLU A 209 -1.27 8.94 -7.40
N TYR A 210 -2.45 9.07 -6.77
CA TYR A 210 -3.49 8.03 -6.78
C TYR A 210 -3.98 7.77 -8.21
N SER A 211 -4.32 8.82 -8.95
CA SER A 211 -4.80 8.72 -10.33
C SER A 211 -3.75 8.12 -11.26
N LYS A 212 -2.48 8.53 -11.11
CA LYS A 212 -1.35 8.01 -11.88
C LYS A 212 -1.21 6.50 -11.72
N ARG A 213 -1.25 5.99 -10.48
CA ARG A 213 -1.09 4.56 -10.21
C ARG A 213 -2.24 3.72 -10.71
N ARG A 214 -3.47 4.19 -10.49
CA ARG A 214 -4.67 3.50 -10.98
C ARG A 214 -4.76 3.53 -12.50
N GLY A 215 -4.39 4.65 -13.13
CA GLY A 215 -4.31 4.76 -14.59
C GLY A 215 -3.27 3.83 -15.21
N LEU A 216 -2.08 3.69 -14.60
CA LEU A 216 -1.06 2.72 -15.03
C LEU A 216 -1.55 1.28 -14.88
N ALA A 217 -2.17 0.93 -13.75
CA ALA A 217 -2.74 -0.39 -13.53
C ALA A 217 -3.89 -0.72 -14.50
N ALA A 218 -4.72 0.27 -14.83
CA ALA A 218 -5.78 0.13 -15.83
C ALA A 218 -5.22 -0.10 -17.24
N ALA A 219 -4.16 0.63 -17.62
CA ALA A 219 -3.48 0.44 -18.89
C ALA A 219 -2.80 -0.94 -19.00
N GLU A 220 -2.13 -1.40 -17.94
CA GLU A 220 -1.56 -2.75 -17.88
C GLU A 220 -2.65 -3.84 -17.92
N GLY A 221 -3.77 -3.63 -17.23
CA GLY A 221 -4.93 -4.53 -17.25
C GLY A 221 -5.54 -4.63 -18.65
N GLN A 222 -5.72 -3.52 -19.36
CA GLN A 222 -6.19 -3.49 -20.74
C GLN A 222 -5.20 -4.13 -21.71
N GLN A 223 -3.89 -3.96 -21.49
CA GLN A 223 -2.87 -4.60 -22.30
C GLN A 223 -2.82 -6.12 -22.06
N LYS A 224 -2.97 -6.58 -20.82
CA LYS A 224 -3.12 -8.01 -20.49
C LYS A 224 -4.41 -8.61 -21.03
N ALA A 225 -5.52 -7.88 -20.98
CA ALA A 225 -6.80 -8.30 -21.58
C ALA A 225 -6.67 -8.43 -23.11
N ARG A 226 -6.06 -7.45 -23.79
CA ARG A 226 -5.76 -7.55 -25.23
C ARG A 226 -4.85 -8.72 -25.58
N VAL A 227 -3.84 -9.02 -24.76
CA VAL A 227 -2.96 -10.19 -24.96
C VAL A 227 -3.73 -11.49 -24.75
N ARG A 228 -4.67 -11.54 -23.79
CA ARG A 228 -5.57 -12.70 -23.59
C ARG A 228 -6.52 -12.87 -24.78
N ASP A 229 -7.16 -11.81 -25.27
CA ASP A 229 -8.05 -11.85 -26.43
C ASP A 229 -7.31 -12.31 -27.70
N ILE A 230 -6.04 -11.90 -27.89
CA ILE A 230 -5.19 -12.36 -28.99
C ILE A 230 -4.82 -13.84 -28.84
N LYS A 231 -4.67 -14.33 -27.60
CA LYS A 231 -4.35 -15.73 -27.31
C LYS A 231 -5.57 -16.63 -27.53
N GLU A 232 -6.74 -16.20 -27.06
CA GLU A 232 -8.02 -16.90 -27.27
C GLU A 232 -8.41 -16.91 -28.75
N THR A 233 -8.30 -15.79 -29.48
CA THR A 233 -8.55 -15.77 -30.93
C THR A 233 -7.48 -16.51 -31.75
N GLY A 234 -6.27 -16.69 -31.22
CA GLY A 234 -5.22 -17.53 -31.78
C GLY A 234 -5.50 -19.03 -31.61
N GLU A 235 -6.03 -19.43 -30.45
CA GLU A 235 -6.44 -20.80 -30.15
C GLU A 235 -7.72 -21.19 -30.90
N SER A 236 -8.70 -20.28 -31.04
CA SER A 236 -9.91 -20.52 -31.86
C SER A 236 -9.59 -20.75 -33.36
N LYS A 237 -8.50 -20.15 -33.87
CA LYS A 237 -8.04 -20.40 -35.25
C LYS A 237 -7.32 -21.74 -35.41
N GLN A 238 -6.80 -22.34 -34.36
CA GLN A 238 -6.24 -23.70 -34.40
C GLN A 238 -7.33 -24.77 -34.27
N GLU A 239 -8.41 -24.52 -33.52
CA GLU A 239 -9.57 -25.42 -33.46
C GLU A 239 -10.43 -25.38 -34.74
N ALA A 240 -10.60 -24.23 -35.39
CA ALA A 240 -11.34 -24.13 -36.66
C ALA A 240 -10.67 -24.88 -37.84
N VAL A 241 -9.36 -25.12 -37.76
CA VAL A 241 -8.63 -25.94 -38.75
C VAL A 241 -8.77 -27.44 -38.48
N PHE A 242 -9.18 -27.84 -37.26
CA PHE A 242 -9.42 -29.25 -36.92
C PHE A 242 -10.87 -29.70 -37.16
N MET A 243 -11.85 -28.77 -37.13
CA MET A 243 -13.28 -29.08 -37.30
C MET A 243 -13.78 -29.11 -38.76
N THR A 244 -12.97 -28.68 -39.74
CA THR A 244 -13.39 -28.65 -41.16
C THR A 244 -13.15 -29.95 -41.93
N VAL A 245 -12.86 -31.07 -41.23
CA VAL A 245 -12.63 -32.39 -41.85
C VAL A 245 -13.77 -33.40 -41.59
N GLU A 246 -14.79 -33.08 -40.76
CA GLU A 246 -15.85 -34.05 -40.42
C GLU A 246 -17.28 -33.73 -40.92
N GLU A 247 -17.54 -32.62 -41.61
CA GLU A 247 -18.89 -32.28 -42.11
C GLU A 247 -19.11 -32.53 -43.62
N ASP A 248 -18.68 -33.68 -44.15
CA ASP A 248 -18.97 -34.06 -45.54
C ASP A 248 -19.73 -35.41 -45.70
N THR A 249 -20.38 -35.89 -44.63
CA THR A 249 -21.27 -37.06 -44.72
C THR A 249 -22.56 -36.89 -43.92
N ALA A 250 -23.48 -36.07 -44.39
CA ALA A 250 -24.91 -36.19 -44.04
C ALA A 250 -25.81 -35.59 -45.14
N GLY A 251 -25.69 -36.12 -46.36
CA GLY A 251 -26.64 -35.86 -47.43
C GLY A 251 -27.72 -36.95 -47.51
N LYS A 252 -28.98 -36.48 -47.61
CA LYS A 252 -30.18 -37.10 -48.24
C LYS A 252 -31.18 -37.85 -47.34
N ILE A 253 -32.43 -37.36 -47.35
CA ILE A 253 -33.73 -37.97 -47.77
C ILE A 253 -34.77 -36.82 -47.59
N GLY A 254 -35.37 -36.18 -48.62
CA GLY A 254 -36.55 -36.59 -49.43
C GLY A 254 -37.86 -36.55 -48.57
N HIS A 255 -39.00 -35.94 -48.88
CA HIS A 255 -39.69 -35.53 -50.12
C HIS A 255 -40.91 -34.62 -49.81
N ASP A 256 -41.46 -33.99 -50.85
CA ASP A 256 -42.67 -33.16 -51.00
C ASP A 256 -43.99 -33.81 -50.48
N ALA A 257 -45.19 -33.21 -50.34
CA ALA A 257 -45.88 -32.15 -51.10
C ALA A 257 -47.18 -31.61 -50.41
N ALA A 258 -47.56 -30.39 -50.83
CA ALA A 258 -48.85 -29.66 -50.85
C ALA A 258 -50.18 -30.21 -50.23
N GLY A 259 -50.84 -29.34 -49.44
CA GLY A 259 -52.15 -28.73 -49.77
C GLY A 259 -53.44 -29.13 -49.03
N VAL A 260 -54.19 -28.11 -48.56
CA VAL A 260 -55.68 -27.95 -48.40
C VAL A 260 -56.16 -27.51 -46.99
N LYS A 261 -57.16 -26.61 -46.98
CA LYS A 261 -57.68 -25.71 -45.92
C LYS A 261 -58.65 -26.35 -44.91
N GLY A 262 -58.45 -26.02 -43.61
CA GLY A 262 -59.41 -25.79 -42.49
C GLY A 262 -60.32 -26.95 -42.01
N PRO A 263 -60.93 -26.93 -40.79
CA PRO A 263 -60.82 -26.03 -39.63
C PRO A 263 -60.52 -26.80 -38.31
N GLU A 264 -59.28 -26.81 -37.82
CA GLU A 264 -58.91 -27.46 -36.53
C GLU A 264 -57.95 -26.59 -35.69
N GLU A 265 -58.09 -25.27 -35.80
CA GLU A 265 -57.16 -24.26 -35.26
C GLU A 265 -57.27 -24.01 -33.74
N GLU A 266 -58.09 -24.75 -33.01
CA GLU A 266 -58.25 -24.62 -31.54
C GLU A 266 -57.65 -25.78 -30.74
N ILE A 267 -57.48 -26.98 -31.31
CA ILE A 267 -56.87 -28.11 -30.59
C ILE A 267 -55.33 -28.03 -30.64
N GLY A 268 -54.77 -27.54 -31.75
CA GLY A 268 -53.32 -27.38 -31.92
C GLY A 268 -52.70 -26.24 -31.08
N LYS A 269 -53.50 -25.31 -30.55
CA LYS A 269 -53.00 -24.24 -29.66
C LYS A 269 -52.77 -24.74 -28.23
N GLU A 270 -53.65 -25.62 -27.71
CA GLU A 270 -53.50 -26.21 -26.38
C GLU A 270 -52.34 -27.22 -26.30
N GLU A 271 -52.09 -27.98 -27.37
CA GLU A 271 -50.93 -28.87 -27.47
C GLU A 271 -49.62 -28.08 -27.65
N ALA A 272 -49.62 -27.03 -28.49
CA ALA A 272 -48.46 -26.16 -28.64
C ALA A 272 -48.12 -25.40 -27.35
N GLU A 273 -49.11 -24.91 -26.59
CA GLU A 273 -48.87 -24.27 -25.29
C GLU A 273 -48.33 -25.25 -24.23
N LYS A 274 -48.79 -26.51 -24.24
CA LYS A 274 -48.24 -27.55 -23.36
C LYS A 274 -46.81 -27.94 -23.73
N ASP A 275 -46.50 -28.03 -25.02
CA ASP A 275 -45.15 -28.34 -25.49
C ASP A 275 -44.17 -27.18 -25.20
N ILE A 276 -44.60 -25.93 -25.38
CA ILE A 276 -43.81 -24.75 -24.99
C ILE A 276 -43.59 -24.71 -23.47
N SER A 277 -44.62 -24.98 -22.66
CA SER A 277 -44.51 -25.03 -21.20
C SER A 277 -43.50 -26.10 -20.75
N ARG A 278 -43.50 -27.26 -21.41
CA ARG A 278 -42.60 -28.37 -21.10
C ARG A 278 -41.16 -28.06 -21.50
N GLU A 279 -40.97 -27.37 -22.62
CA GLU A 279 -39.66 -26.92 -23.08
C GLU A 279 -39.09 -25.82 -22.18
N THR A 280 -39.94 -24.90 -21.67
CA THR A 280 -39.53 -23.89 -20.68
C THR A 280 -39.14 -24.51 -19.33
N ASP A 281 -39.82 -25.55 -18.87
CA ASP A 281 -39.49 -26.24 -17.62
C ASP A 281 -38.12 -26.95 -17.72
N ILE A 282 -37.84 -27.58 -18.86
CA ILE A 282 -36.53 -28.22 -19.13
C ILE A 282 -35.41 -27.17 -19.20
N LEU A 283 -35.68 -26.00 -19.78
CA LEU A 283 -34.73 -24.88 -19.82
C LEU A 283 -34.46 -24.31 -18.42
N LEU A 284 -35.49 -24.15 -17.59
CA LEU A 284 -35.35 -23.69 -16.21
C LEU A 284 -34.49 -24.66 -15.39
N GLU A 285 -34.74 -25.98 -15.48
CA GLU A 285 -33.95 -27.00 -14.78
C GLU A 285 -32.47 -26.98 -15.22
N LYS A 286 -32.21 -26.75 -16.52
CA LYS A 286 -30.84 -26.58 -17.04
C LYS A 286 -30.17 -25.31 -16.49
N TYR A 287 -30.88 -24.19 -16.43
CA TYR A 287 -30.34 -22.95 -15.89
C TYR A 287 -30.10 -23.05 -14.38
N GLU A 288 -30.98 -23.68 -13.62
CA GLU A 288 -30.81 -23.94 -12.18
C GLU A 288 -29.58 -24.81 -11.91
N THR A 289 -29.40 -25.88 -12.71
CA THR A 289 -28.21 -26.74 -12.62
C THR A 289 -26.94 -25.95 -12.93
N THR A 290 -26.96 -25.11 -13.97
CA THR A 290 -25.81 -24.28 -14.36
C THR A 290 -25.48 -23.24 -13.29
N ILE A 291 -26.48 -22.61 -12.68
CA ILE A 291 -26.29 -21.67 -11.58
C ILE A 291 -25.65 -22.38 -10.38
N SER A 292 -26.10 -23.59 -10.04
CA SER A 292 -25.52 -24.37 -8.94
C SER A 292 -24.05 -24.70 -9.19
N LEU A 293 -23.69 -25.12 -10.41
CA LEU A 293 -22.30 -25.42 -10.79
C LEU A 293 -21.42 -24.17 -10.73
N LEU A 294 -21.90 -23.03 -11.25
CA LEU A 294 -21.17 -21.76 -11.20
C LEU A 294 -21.01 -21.25 -9.76
N GLN A 295 -21.99 -21.48 -8.89
CA GLN A 295 -21.89 -21.13 -7.48
C GLN A 295 -20.84 -21.96 -6.74
N GLU A 296 -20.74 -23.25 -7.06
CA GLU A 296 -19.70 -24.14 -6.52
C GLU A 296 -18.30 -23.68 -6.99
N GLU A 297 -18.14 -23.37 -8.27
CA GLU A 297 -16.87 -22.87 -8.83
C GLU A 297 -16.46 -21.52 -8.22
N ILE A 298 -17.41 -20.60 -8.02
CA ILE A 298 -17.16 -19.33 -7.31
C ILE A 298 -16.67 -19.59 -5.88
N GLU A 299 -17.23 -20.58 -5.19
CA GLU A 299 -16.85 -20.88 -3.81
C GLU A 299 -15.46 -21.54 -3.74
N GLU A 300 -15.11 -22.40 -4.72
CA GLU A 300 -13.75 -22.92 -4.88
C GLU A 300 -12.73 -21.79 -5.12
N TYR A 301 -12.98 -20.88 -6.05
CA TYR A 301 -12.08 -19.74 -6.30
C TYR A 301 -11.94 -18.81 -5.10
N LYS A 302 -13.00 -18.60 -4.31
CA LYS A 302 -12.91 -17.82 -3.07
C LYS A 302 -11.99 -18.49 -2.05
N ASN A 303 -12.09 -19.81 -1.90
CA ASN A 303 -11.24 -20.58 -1.00
C ASN A 303 -9.78 -20.51 -1.44
N GLU A 304 -9.51 -20.66 -2.74
CA GLU A 304 -8.17 -20.52 -3.30
C GLU A 304 -7.60 -19.10 -3.07
N CYS A 305 -8.42 -18.07 -3.29
CA CYS A 305 -8.02 -16.68 -3.00
C CYS A 305 -7.69 -16.46 -1.52
N LEU A 306 -8.44 -17.09 -0.61
CA LEU A 306 -8.19 -17.01 0.83
C LEU A 306 -6.87 -17.71 1.21
N ASP A 307 -6.59 -18.86 0.62
CA ASP A 307 -5.37 -19.61 0.89
C ASP A 307 -4.13 -18.90 0.31
N LEU A 308 -4.21 -18.37 -0.91
CA LEU A 308 -3.17 -17.52 -1.48
C LEU A 308 -2.91 -16.28 -0.63
N LYS A 309 -3.97 -15.66 -0.09
CA LYS A 309 -3.83 -14.50 0.81
C LYS A 309 -3.11 -14.88 2.10
N ARG A 310 -3.42 -16.04 2.69
CA ARG A 310 -2.71 -16.56 3.88
C ARG A 310 -1.24 -16.85 3.58
N GLU A 311 -0.95 -17.43 2.43
CA GLU A 311 0.41 -17.70 1.99
C GLU A 311 1.21 -16.40 1.85
N ILE A 312 0.63 -15.37 1.20
CA ILE A 312 1.21 -14.04 1.09
C ILE A 312 1.49 -13.43 2.46
N GLU A 313 0.51 -13.44 3.38
CA GLU A 313 0.68 -12.94 4.74
C GLU A 313 1.83 -13.68 5.47
N SER A 314 1.94 -14.99 5.30
CA SER A 314 3.02 -15.80 5.88
C SER A 314 4.40 -15.45 5.31
N LEU A 315 4.49 -15.21 4.00
CA LEU A 315 5.73 -14.84 3.32
C LEU A 315 6.20 -13.44 3.75
N TYR A 316 5.29 -12.48 3.92
CA TYR A 316 5.61 -11.16 4.45
C TYR A 316 6.10 -11.23 5.90
N ALA A 317 5.44 -12.01 6.75
CA ALA A 317 5.88 -12.22 8.13
C ALA A 317 7.28 -12.87 8.19
N TYR A 318 7.51 -13.87 7.34
CA TYR A 318 8.81 -14.53 7.19
C TYR A 318 9.91 -13.58 6.71
N ALA A 319 9.61 -12.75 5.71
CA ALA A 319 10.52 -11.74 5.19
C ALA A 319 10.88 -10.68 6.26
N GLY A 320 9.88 -10.21 7.01
CA GLY A 320 10.06 -9.25 8.11
C GLY A 320 10.96 -9.81 9.23
N GLN A 321 10.71 -11.04 9.68
CA GLN A 321 11.55 -11.70 10.68
C GLN A 321 13.00 -11.91 10.21
N ARG A 322 13.18 -12.27 8.93
CA ARG A 322 14.52 -12.41 8.34
C ARG A 322 15.26 -11.10 8.24
N TYR A 323 14.58 -10.01 7.89
CA TYR A 323 15.18 -8.68 7.86
C TYR A 323 15.67 -8.28 9.26
N GLU A 324 14.83 -8.43 10.29
CA GLU A 324 15.20 -8.08 11.66
C GLU A 324 16.39 -8.92 12.16
N THR A 325 16.41 -10.21 11.83
CA THR A 325 17.50 -11.12 12.20
C THR A 325 18.79 -10.75 11.47
N ALA A 326 18.73 -10.44 10.17
CA ALA A 326 19.90 -10.02 9.39
C ALA A 326 20.51 -8.71 9.94
N VAL A 327 19.67 -7.73 10.31
CA VAL A 327 20.14 -6.48 10.92
C VAL A 327 20.82 -6.75 12.27
N LYS A 328 20.22 -7.61 13.11
CA LYS A 328 20.82 -8.02 14.39
C LYS A 328 22.17 -8.73 14.19
N ASP A 329 22.27 -9.63 13.22
CA ASP A 329 23.49 -10.35 12.90
C ASP A 329 24.61 -9.40 12.42
N ILE A 330 24.26 -8.40 11.60
CA ILE A 330 25.20 -7.38 11.12
C ILE A 330 25.68 -6.50 12.29
N ILE A 331 24.77 -6.02 13.13
CA ILE A 331 25.15 -5.21 14.30
C ILE A 331 26.03 -6.03 15.25
N PHE A 332 25.66 -7.28 15.48
CA PHE A 332 26.41 -8.18 16.35
C PHE A 332 27.82 -8.43 15.82
N ILE A 333 27.96 -8.78 14.53
CA ILE A 333 29.28 -9.05 13.93
C ILE A 333 30.17 -7.80 13.93
N LEU A 334 29.61 -6.62 13.62
CA LEU A 334 30.36 -5.37 13.56
C LEU A 334 30.82 -4.90 14.95
N ASN A 335 30.18 -5.37 16.02
CA ASN A 335 30.58 -5.08 17.39
C ASN A 335 31.45 -6.16 18.02
N LYS A 336 31.78 -7.25 17.31
CA LYS A 336 32.62 -8.30 17.88
C LYS A 336 34.07 -7.83 18.07
N PRO A 337 34.72 -8.20 19.20
CA PRO A 337 36.13 -7.88 19.46
C PRO A 337 37.08 -8.44 18.39
N GLU A 338 36.75 -9.60 17.82
CA GLU A 338 37.56 -10.27 16.78
C GLU A 338 37.73 -9.45 15.49
N TYR A 339 36.86 -8.46 15.23
CA TYR A 339 37.00 -7.51 14.12
C TYR A 339 37.35 -6.09 14.62
N GLY A 340 37.79 -5.95 15.87
CA GLY A 340 38.24 -4.67 16.43
C GLY A 340 37.13 -3.68 16.78
N HIS A 341 35.91 -4.16 17.05
CA HIS A 341 34.75 -3.32 17.40
C HIS A 341 34.48 -2.22 16.36
N VAL A 342 34.36 -2.61 15.09
CA VAL A 342 34.17 -1.74 13.93
C VAL A 342 33.11 -0.67 14.18
N LEU A 343 31.96 -1.05 14.73
CA LEU A 343 30.86 -0.10 14.97
C LEU A 343 31.24 1.00 15.97
N SER A 344 31.93 0.64 17.05
CA SER A 344 32.42 1.57 18.06
C SER A 344 33.49 2.51 17.49
N GLN A 345 34.38 1.98 16.64
CA GLN A 345 35.41 2.78 15.97
C GLN A 345 34.81 3.77 14.96
N LEU A 346 33.81 3.34 14.18
CA LEU A 346 33.06 4.23 13.28
C LEU A 346 32.32 5.34 14.04
N PHE A 347 31.72 5.01 15.18
CA PHE A 347 31.07 6.00 16.04
C PHE A 347 32.09 7.04 16.56
N LEU A 348 33.25 6.58 17.05
CA LEU A 348 34.31 7.48 17.50
C LEU A 348 34.82 8.36 16.35
N PHE A 349 35.02 7.77 15.16
CA PHE A 349 35.41 8.50 13.95
C PHE A 349 34.43 9.62 13.61
N ALA A 350 33.13 9.35 13.64
CA ALA A 350 32.11 10.32 13.27
C ALA A 350 31.88 11.43 14.31
N TYR A 351 32.02 11.13 15.61
CA TYR A 351 31.54 12.02 16.68
C TYR A 351 32.61 12.63 17.59
N THR A 352 33.82 12.06 17.66
CA THR A 352 34.80 12.53 18.66
C THR A 352 35.80 13.56 18.13
N GLY A 353 35.76 13.88 16.84
CA GLY A 353 36.73 14.80 16.21
C GLY A 353 38.19 14.32 16.35
N LYS A 354 38.39 13.06 16.76
CA LYS A 354 39.71 12.45 16.91
C LYS A 354 40.31 12.31 15.51
N GLU A 355 41.55 12.77 15.34
CA GLU A 355 42.30 12.52 14.11
C GLU A 355 42.66 11.03 14.04
N PHE A 356 42.18 10.37 12.99
CA PHE A 356 42.57 9.00 12.66
C PHE A 356 43.64 9.06 11.59
N SER A 357 44.68 8.24 11.73
CA SER A 357 45.66 8.09 10.65
C SER A 357 45.04 7.37 9.46
N LEU A 358 45.61 7.57 8.27
CA LEU A 358 45.23 6.80 7.06
C LEU A 358 45.31 5.29 7.29
N GLU A 359 46.27 4.85 8.11
CA GLU A 359 46.47 3.43 8.42
C GLU A 359 45.36 2.88 9.34
N ASP A 360 44.91 3.68 10.31
CA ASP A 360 43.76 3.34 11.17
C ASP A 360 42.47 3.23 10.35
N ILE A 361 42.27 4.14 9.39
CA ILE A 361 41.11 4.12 8.50
C ILE A 361 41.14 2.89 7.60
N ARG A 362 42.31 2.56 7.02
CA ARG A 362 42.48 1.35 6.20
C ARG A 362 42.19 0.08 7.00
N LEU A 363 42.71 -0.01 8.22
CA LEU A 363 42.47 -1.15 9.09
C LEU A 363 40.99 -1.27 9.48
N LEU A 364 40.35 -0.15 9.79
CA LEU A 364 38.91 -0.09 10.09
C LEU A 364 38.07 -0.58 8.91
N LEU A 365 38.32 -0.08 7.70
CA LEU A 365 37.61 -0.50 6.49
C LEU A 365 37.86 -1.97 6.16
N ARG A 366 39.08 -2.46 6.32
CA ARG A 366 39.41 -3.88 6.15
C ARG A 366 38.59 -4.75 7.11
N ASN A 367 38.57 -4.39 8.39
CA ASN A 367 37.82 -5.13 9.40
C ASN A 367 36.32 -5.07 9.16
N PHE A 368 35.80 -3.94 8.69
CA PHE A 368 34.40 -3.79 8.27
C PHE A 368 34.04 -4.80 7.18
N PHE A 369 34.80 -4.86 6.09
CA PHE A 369 34.50 -5.80 5.01
C PHE A 369 34.65 -7.26 5.45
N VAL A 370 35.68 -7.60 6.23
CA VAL A 370 35.84 -8.96 6.78
C VAL A 370 34.63 -9.37 7.64
N ALA A 371 34.12 -8.45 8.46
CA ALA A 371 32.93 -8.71 9.26
C ALA A 371 31.68 -8.94 8.39
N LEU A 372 31.50 -8.16 7.31
CA LEU A 372 30.41 -8.34 6.35
C LEU A 372 30.49 -9.69 5.62
N GLU A 373 31.69 -10.13 5.22
CA GLU A 373 31.88 -11.44 4.57
C GLU A 373 31.41 -12.60 5.44
N LYS A 374 31.57 -12.49 6.77
CA LYS A 374 31.14 -13.51 7.73
C LYS A 374 29.63 -13.66 7.81
N VAL A 375 28.89 -12.61 7.49
CA VAL A 375 27.41 -12.65 7.39
C VAL A 375 26.96 -13.07 5.98
N GLY A 376 27.90 -13.30 5.07
CA GLY A 376 27.67 -13.73 3.70
C GLY A 376 27.57 -12.58 2.70
N ILE A 377 27.93 -11.35 3.07
CA ILE A 377 27.99 -10.20 2.15
C ILE A 377 29.39 -10.12 1.54
N LYS A 378 29.50 -10.28 0.23
CA LYS A 378 30.79 -10.26 -0.48
C LYS A 378 30.69 -9.40 -1.72
N SER A 379 31.77 -8.69 -2.05
CA SER A 379 31.88 -8.03 -3.34
C SER A 379 32.12 -9.05 -4.46
N SER A 380 31.69 -8.72 -5.67
CA SER A 380 31.99 -9.45 -6.90
C SER A 380 32.63 -8.51 -7.92
N ASP A 381 33.34 -9.10 -8.89
CA ASP A 381 33.95 -8.36 -10.01
C ASP A 381 34.99 -7.32 -9.56
N THR A 382 35.58 -7.50 -8.38
CA THR A 382 36.58 -6.60 -7.81
C THR A 382 37.89 -6.58 -8.60
N ASP A 383 38.24 -7.71 -9.20
CA ASP A 383 39.39 -7.90 -10.09
C ASP A 383 39.20 -7.26 -11.46
N ARG A 384 37.96 -6.94 -11.84
CA ARG A 384 37.60 -6.32 -13.11
C ARG A 384 37.41 -4.80 -13.01
N ILE A 385 37.50 -4.24 -11.80
CA ILE A 385 37.41 -2.79 -11.61
C ILE A 385 38.54 -2.11 -12.39
N GLY A 386 38.19 -1.12 -13.20
CA GLY A 386 39.14 -0.39 -14.04
C GLY A 386 39.46 -1.05 -15.38
N ALA A 387 38.99 -2.26 -15.62
CA ALA A 387 39.17 -2.94 -16.90
C ALA A 387 38.14 -2.44 -17.91
N LYS A 388 38.60 -2.10 -19.11
CA LYS A 388 37.73 -1.82 -20.26
C LYS A 388 37.29 -3.12 -20.91
N GLU A 389 35.99 -3.31 -21.01
CA GLU A 389 35.40 -4.53 -21.56
C GLU A 389 34.21 -4.20 -22.47
N VAL A 390 33.85 -5.17 -23.31
CA VAL A 390 32.67 -5.09 -24.17
C VAL A 390 31.54 -5.90 -23.52
N PHE A 391 30.45 -5.22 -23.18
CA PHE A 391 29.27 -5.77 -22.55
C PHE A 391 28.14 -5.94 -23.56
N LYS A 392 27.35 -7.00 -23.41
CA LYS A 392 26.11 -7.18 -24.18
C LYS A 392 25.02 -6.32 -23.57
N ALA A 393 24.29 -5.56 -24.38
CA ALA A 393 23.22 -4.69 -23.89
C ALA A 393 22.07 -5.45 -23.21
N GLU A 394 21.84 -6.71 -23.59
CA GLU A 394 20.88 -7.61 -22.93
C GLU A 394 21.19 -7.86 -21.45
N GLY A 395 22.45 -7.68 -21.03
CA GLY A 395 22.87 -7.86 -19.64
C GLY A 395 22.58 -6.64 -18.74
N ILE A 396 22.11 -5.52 -19.29
CA ILE A 396 21.78 -4.33 -18.50
C ILE A 396 20.59 -4.64 -17.58
N GLY A 397 20.76 -4.39 -16.28
CA GLY A 397 19.76 -4.70 -15.26
C GLY A 397 19.69 -6.16 -14.84
N ILE A 398 20.47 -7.04 -15.50
CA ILE A 398 20.56 -8.47 -15.17
C ILE A 398 21.94 -8.79 -14.58
N ASP A 399 23.00 -8.44 -15.32
CA ASP A 399 24.39 -8.74 -14.99
C ASP A 399 25.17 -7.50 -14.52
N PHE A 400 24.79 -6.31 -15.02
CA PHE A 400 25.43 -5.03 -14.67
C PHE A 400 24.45 -3.86 -14.85
N VAL A 401 24.81 -2.69 -14.33
CA VAL A 401 24.08 -1.42 -14.57
C VAL A 401 25.01 -0.39 -15.20
N VAL A 402 24.46 0.55 -15.94
CA VAL A 402 25.21 1.60 -16.66
C VAL A 402 25.05 2.95 -15.98
N ASP A 403 26.07 3.80 -16.07
CA ASP A 403 26.07 5.15 -15.47
C ASP A 403 25.24 6.19 -16.23
N ARG A 404 24.79 5.85 -17.45
CA ARG A 404 24.02 6.71 -18.35
C ARG A 404 23.12 5.89 -19.27
N ASP A 405 22.15 6.55 -19.88
CA ASP A 405 21.31 5.94 -20.91
C ASP A 405 22.13 5.57 -22.14
N VAL A 406 21.90 4.35 -22.64
CA VAL A 406 22.53 3.84 -23.86
C VAL A 406 21.47 3.79 -24.96
N LYS A 407 21.75 4.41 -26.10
CA LYS A 407 20.92 4.27 -27.32
C LYS A 407 20.90 2.80 -27.75
N GLU A 408 19.89 2.37 -28.50
CA GLU A 408 19.71 0.99 -29.00
C GLU A 408 20.98 0.42 -29.66
N ALA A 409 21.85 -0.16 -28.84
CA ALA A 409 23.13 -0.72 -29.22
C ALA A 409 23.14 -2.18 -28.78
N ARG A 410 23.62 -3.08 -29.63
CA ARG A 410 23.71 -4.51 -29.29
C ARG A 410 24.84 -4.77 -28.27
N GLN A 411 25.83 -3.90 -28.23
CA GLN A 411 27.01 -3.99 -27.38
C GLN A 411 27.41 -2.62 -26.88
N ILE A 412 28.01 -2.59 -25.70
CA ILE A 412 28.42 -1.38 -24.98
C ILE A 412 29.87 -1.58 -24.58
N THR A 413 30.72 -0.60 -24.88
CA THR A 413 32.10 -0.60 -24.37
C THR A 413 32.13 0.28 -23.12
N GLY A 414 32.72 -0.24 -22.05
CA GLY A 414 32.75 0.50 -20.79
C GLY A 414 33.74 -0.06 -19.79
N GLU A 415 33.86 0.63 -18.67
CA GLU A 415 34.76 0.30 -17.56
C GLU A 415 33.94 0.01 -16.30
N ILE A 416 34.21 -1.09 -15.59
CA ILE A 416 33.59 -1.33 -14.28
C ILE A 416 34.18 -0.34 -13.27
N VAL A 417 33.35 0.58 -12.79
CA VAL A 417 33.75 1.62 -11.81
C VAL A 417 33.36 1.26 -10.39
N MET A 418 32.39 0.36 -10.21
CA MET A 418 32.00 -0.16 -8.89
C MET A 418 31.78 -1.67 -8.95
N PRO A 419 32.22 -2.42 -7.93
CA PRO A 419 31.98 -3.86 -7.86
C PRO A 419 30.50 -4.15 -7.61
N GLY A 420 30.09 -5.36 -7.98
CA GLY A 420 28.82 -5.93 -7.54
C GLY A 420 28.89 -6.35 -6.07
N TRP A 421 27.73 -6.61 -5.47
CA TRP A 421 27.62 -7.16 -4.12
C TRP A 421 26.68 -8.35 -4.11
N LYS A 422 27.09 -9.39 -3.38
CA LYS A 422 26.35 -10.64 -3.20
C LYS A 422 26.02 -10.85 -1.73
N TYR A 423 24.81 -11.28 -1.44
CA TYR A 423 24.42 -11.81 -0.14
C TYR A 423 24.15 -13.31 -0.26
N LYS A 424 24.94 -14.13 0.46
CA LYS A 424 24.85 -15.60 0.43
C LYS A 424 24.80 -16.18 -0.99
N GLY A 425 25.59 -15.61 -1.90
CA GLY A 425 25.71 -16.04 -3.29
C GLY A 425 24.73 -15.40 -4.28
N LYS A 426 23.72 -14.65 -3.82
CA LYS A 426 22.76 -13.94 -4.68
C LYS A 426 23.17 -12.49 -4.87
N ASN A 427 23.09 -11.96 -6.09
CA ASN A 427 23.34 -10.56 -6.38
C ASN A 427 22.32 -9.67 -5.66
N ILE A 428 22.81 -8.68 -4.91
CA ILE A 428 22.00 -7.64 -4.25
C ILE A 428 22.27 -6.26 -4.85
N ILE A 429 23.47 -6.05 -5.39
CA ILE A 429 23.86 -4.85 -6.14
C ILE A 429 24.64 -5.35 -7.36
N LEU A 430 24.25 -4.91 -8.54
CA LEU A 430 24.98 -5.22 -9.77
C LEU A 430 26.19 -4.29 -9.94
N PRO A 431 27.29 -4.74 -10.56
CA PRO A 431 28.43 -3.89 -10.87
C PRO A 431 28.01 -2.71 -11.76
N VAL A 432 28.64 -1.55 -11.54
CA VAL A 432 28.36 -0.33 -12.32
C VAL A 432 29.41 -0.17 -13.40
N VAL A 433 28.95 -0.03 -14.63
CA VAL A 433 29.77 0.19 -15.83
C VAL A 433 29.63 1.64 -16.27
N ARG A 434 30.77 2.33 -16.38
CA ARG A 434 30.87 3.63 -17.05
C ARG A 434 30.96 3.40 -18.54
N VAL A 435 29.99 3.91 -19.29
CA VAL A 435 29.94 3.75 -20.74
C VAL A 435 30.89 4.75 -21.41
N GLU A 436 31.69 4.29 -22.36
CA GLU A 436 32.50 5.16 -23.22
C GLU A 436 31.66 5.67 -24.40
N GLU A 437 31.89 6.92 -24.83
CA GLU A 437 31.19 7.54 -25.95
C GLU A 437 31.44 6.86 -27.31
#